data_AF-A0A973WR56-F1
#
_entry.id   AF-A0A973WR56-F1
#
_cell.length_a   1.000
_cell.length_b   1.000
_cell.length_c   1.000
_cell.angle_alpha   90.00
_cell.angle_beta   90.00
_cell.angle_gamma   90.00
#
_symmetry.space_group_name_H-M   'P 1'
#
loop_
_entity.id
_entity.type
_entity.pdbx_description
1 polymer ?
#
loop_
_entity_poly.entity_id
_entity_poly.type
_entity_poly.pdbx_seq_one_letter_code
_entity_poly.pdbx_strand_id
1 'polypeptide(L)'
;MARRTGSADLPLHGGRVPPWLAERMATLGAIITQAVVHHYGRDAFLQRLSHPFWFQSFGAVMGMDWHSSGITTSVIGALKRGLAPLQDELGIYVCGGRGKHSRRTPDELSALGDRTGVDGVALTRASRLVAKVDSAAVQDGFELYLHGFFVTADGKWTVVQQGMNDHKQQARRYHWHSEGLRSFVDEPHSAIDGPSQGEIVNLTDHRADASRQAQLDLLAALGPDGIAREYAELTEQVAAQGDLLHLIMPEHHDVRSSDVFIRRLHGTLAAAAERGPLDFPELLLTPGVGARTVESLAMVAEVVHGTPYRFRDPARFSLAHGGKDRHPFPVPIKVYDETIGVLKSAVRQAKLGRDEELQALKRLDDQARRLELTATGRSFDAYVANERARSPALDGRSVFGWEADLAARDRITKR
;
A
#
# COMPACT_ATOMS: atom_id res chain seq x y z
N MET A 1 -15.35 9.53 12.43
CA MET A 1 -15.42 8.50 11.38
C MET A 1 -14.60 7.18 11.62
N ALA A 2 -13.37 7.19 12.16
CA ALA A 2 -12.39 6.05 12.18
C ALA A 2 -12.57 4.68 12.94
N ARG A 3 -12.30 3.54 12.28
CA ARG A 3 -11.89 2.25 12.91
C ARG A 3 -10.46 1.89 12.44
N ARG A 4 -9.63 1.15 13.21
CA ARG A 4 -8.43 0.50 12.61
C ARG A 4 -8.92 -0.62 11.71
N THR A 5 -8.63 -0.51 10.42
CA THR A 5 -9.13 -1.44 9.40
C THR A 5 -8.17 -2.59 9.14
N GLY A 6 -6.96 -2.53 9.70
CA GLY A 6 -6.01 -3.62 9.72
C GLY A 6 -4.58 -3.16 10.07
N SER A 7 -3.65 -4.09 10.03
CA SER A 7 -2.21 -3.83 10.12
C SER A 7 -1.40 -4.73 9.20
N ALA A 8 -0.12 -4.41 9.00
CA ALA A 8 0.83 -5.29 8.32
C ALA A 8 2.19 -5.29 9.01
N ASP A 9 2.77 -6.47 9.19
CA ASP A 9 4.12 -6.65 9.72
C ASP A 9 5.08 -6.91 8.55
N LEU A 10 6.13 -6.09 8.47
CA LEU A 10 6.99 -5.95 7.30
C LEU A 10 8.47 -6.08 7.71
N PRO A 11 9.31 -6.89 7.06
CA PRO A 11 10.76 -6.87 7.29
C PRO A 11 11.37 -5.49 6.99
N LEU A 12 12.28 -5.03 7.86
CA LEU A 12 13.02 -3.80 7.62
C LEU A 12 13.93 -3.93 6.40
N HIS A 13 13.91 -2.89 5.57
CA HIS A 13 14.71 -2.80 4.36
C HIS A 13 15.54 -1.52 4.37
N GLY A 14 16.84 -1.68 4.15
CA GLY A 14 17.74 -0.58 3.86
C GLY A 14 17.51 0.03 2.48
N GLY A 15 18.18 1.15 2.23
CA GLY A 15 18.22 1.80 0.90
C GLY A 15 17.15 2.87 0.67
N ARG A 16 17.18 3.44 -0.54
CA ARG A 16 16.34 4.56 -0.95
C ARG A 16 15.77 4.30 -2.35
N VAL A 17 14.49 4.60 -2.55
CA VAL A 17 13.88 4.59 -3.89
C VAL A 17 14.60 5.62 -4.77
N PRO A 18 15.15 5.21 -5.93
CA PRO A 18 15.88 6.12 -6.80
C PRO A 18 14.93 7.11 -7.49
N PRO A 19 15.39 8.32 -7.87
CA PRO A 19 14.52 9.37 -8.44
C PRO A 19 13.70 8.90 -9.64
N TRP A 20 14.32 8.17 -10.58
CA TRP A 20 13.67 7.64 -11.79
C TRP A 20 12.45 6.75 -11.49
N LEU A 21 12.46 6.05 -10.36
CA LEU A 21 11.32 5.24 -9.92
C LEU A 21 10.34 6.13 -9.14
N ALA A 22 10.82 6.98 -8.24
CA ALA A 22 10.00 7.86 -7.41
C ALA A 22 9.11 8.84 -8.20
N GLU A 23 9.51 9.20 -9.43
CA GLU A 23 8.74 9.99 -10.41
C GLU A 23 7.66 9.15 -11.12
N ARG A 24 8.02 7.94 -11.56
CA ARG A 24 7.10 6.96 -12.17
C ARG A 24 6.02 6.52 -11.19
N MET A 25 6.39 6.22 -9.95
CA MET A 25 5.46 5.92 -8.86
C MET A 25 4.47 7.06 -8.61
N ALA A 26 4.94 8.32 -8.59
CA ALA A 26 4.06 9.47 -8.39
C ALA A 26 3.05 9.62 -9.55
N THR A 27 3.53 9.40 -10.78
CA THR A 27 2.70 9.47 -12.00
C THR A 27 1.66 8.35 -12.04
N LEU A 28 2.10 7.09 -11.95
CA LEU A 28 1.22 5.92 -11.97
C LEU A 28 0.23 5.93 -10.80
N GLY A 29 0.67 6.34 -9.60
CA GLY A 29 -0.18 6.51 -8.43
C GLY A 29 -1.30 7.52 -8.66
N ALA A 30 -0.96 8.71 -9.17
CA ALA A 30 -1.96 9.73 -9.47
C ALA A 30 -2.97 9.27 -10.54
N ILE A 31 -2.53 8.50 -11.54
CA ILE A 31 -3.42 7.99 -12.59
C ILE A 31 -4.33 6.88 -12.04
N ILE A 32 -3.82 5.94 -11.24
CA ILE A 32 -4.63 4.90 -10.59
C ILE A 32 -5.65 5.53 -9.64
N THR A 33 -5.26 6.53 -8.86
CA THR A 33 -6.20 7.30 -8.02
C THR A 33 -7.30 7.94 -8.86
N GLN A 34 -6.97 8.62 -9.96
CA GLN A 34 -7.97 9.19 -10.86
C GLN A 34 -8.94 8.13 -11.41
N ALA A 35 -8.43 6.96 -11.85
CA ALA A 35 -9.27 5.88 -12.36
C ALA A 35 -10.21 5.29 -11.28
N VAL A 36 -9.72 5.12 -10.04
CA VAL A 36 -10.55 4.67 -8.91
C VAL A 36 -11.61 5.73 -8.55
N VAL A 37 -11.23 7.01 -8.51
CA VAL A 37 -12.15 8.12 -8.19
C VAL A 37 -13.22 8.28 -9.28
N HIS A 38 -12.86 8.14 -10.55
CA HIS A 38 -13.79 8.22 -11.69
C HIS A 38 -14.87 7.15 -11.63
N HIS A 39 -14.51 5.90 -11.33
CA HIS A 39 -15.47 4.79 -11.30
C HIS A 39 -16.18 4.57 -9.96
N TYR A 40 -15.54 4.91 -8.83
CA TYR A 40 -16.00 4.50 -7.50
C TYR A 40 -16.03 5.65 -6.48
N GLY A 41 -15.64 6.87 -6.88
CA GLY A 41 -15.56 8.02 -5.99
C GLY A 41 -14.34 8.02 -5.06
N ARG A 42 -14.14 9.16 -4.40
CA ARG A 42 -13.06 9.40 -3.43
C ARG A 42 -13.11 8.47 -2.21
N ASP A 43 -14.32 8.15 -1.74
CA ASP A 43 -14.53 7.32 -0.54
C ASP A 43 -13.97 5.91 -0.75
N ALA A 44 -14.26 5.32 -1.92
CA ALA A 44 -13.79 3.99 -2.27
C ALA A 44 -12.26 3.95 -2.51
N PHE A 45 -11.60 5.09 -2.77
CA PHE A 45 -10.14 5.19 -2.75
C PHE A 45 -9.59 5.25 -1.31
N LEU A 46 -10.22 6.03 -0.42
CA LEU A 46 -9.86 6.09 0.99
C LEU A 46 -10.01 4.72 1.70
N GLN A 47 -11.10 3.99 1.40
CA GLN A 47 -11.35 2.65 1.92
C GLN A 47 -10.33 1.62 1.39
N ARG A 48 -9.91 1.73 0.12
CA ARG A 48 -8.83 0.92 -0.45
C ARG A 48 -7.49 1.18 0.24
N LEU A 49 -7.12 2.45 0.47
CA LEU A 49 -5.92 2.84 1.21
C LEU A 49 -5.87 2.29 2.64
N SER A 50 -7.03 2.03 3.25
CA SER A 50 -7.12 1.49 4.61
C SER A 50 -7.03 -0.04 4.68
N HIS A 51 -7.02 -0.72 3.53
CA HIS A 51 -6.92 -2.18 3.46
C HIS A 51 -5.45 -2.63 3.31
N PRO A 52 -4.83 -3.31 4.30
CA PRO A 52 -3.38 -3.56 4.31
C PRO A 52 -2.86 -4.30 3.08
N PHE A 53 -3.61 -5.30 2.61
CA PHE A 53 -3.31 -6.10 1.43
C PHE A 53 -3.42 -5.30 0.13
N TRP A 54 -4.41 -4.40 0.02
CA TRP A 54 -4.57 -3.56 -1.17
C TRP A 54 -3.42 -2.55 -1.23
N PHE A 55 -3.11 -1.91 -0.10
CA PHE A 55 -2.01 -0.97 0.01
C PHE A 55 -0.66 -1.62 -0.35
N GLN A 56 -0.41 -2.85 0.11
CA GLN A 56 0.79 -3.60 -0.26
C GLN A 56 0.84 -3.89 -1.77
N SER A 57 -0.27 -4.39 -2.32
CA SER A 57 -0.42 -4.71 -3.75
C SER A 57 -0.24 -3.48 -4.65
N PHE A 58 -0.78 -2.33 -4.23
CA PHE A 58 -0.62 -1.06 -4.91
C PHE A 58 0.85 -0.59 -4.91
N GLY A 59 1.57 -0.76 -3.78
CA GLY A 59 3.01 -0.55 -3.72
C GLY A 59 3.80 -1.48 -4.64
N ALA A 60 3.42 -2.76 -4.72
CA ALA A 60 4.05 -3.73 -5.60
C ALA A 60 3.82 -3.41 -7.10
N VAL A 61 2.59 -3.02 -7.51
CA VAL A 61 2.30 -2.53 -8.87
C VAL A 61 3.14 -1.30 -9.21
N MET A 62 3.45 -0.45 -8.23
CA MET A 62 4.32 0.71 -8.42
C MET A 62 5.82 0.37 -8.62
N GLY A 63 6.23 -0.90 -8.58
CA GLY A 63 7.63 -1.33 -8.75
C GLY A 63 8.46 -1.33 -7.46
N MET A 64 7.80 -1.33 -6.29
CA MET A 64 8.46 -1.61 -5.02
C MET A 64 8.54 -3.12 -4.76
N ASP A 65 9.58 -3.55 -4.04
CA ASP A 65 9.73 -4.96 -3.66
C ASP A 65 8.60 -5.36 -2.72
N TRP A 66 7.91 -6.44 -3.09
CA TRP A 66 6.57 -6.82 -2.64
C TRP A 66 6.33 -6.90 -1.13
N HIS A 67 7.37 -7.18 -0.34
CA HIS A 67 7.33 -7.38 1.12
C HIS A 67 7.96 -6.22 1.91
N SER A 68 8.56 -5.24 1.24
CA SER A 68 9.42 -4.25 1.88
C SER A 68 8.68 -3.27 2.80
N SER A 69 9.20 -3.01 4.01
CA SER A 69 8.76 -1.89 4.85
C SER A 69 8.92 -0.51 4.20
N GLY A 70 9.75 -0.43 3.14
CA GLY A 70 9.92 0.75 2.31
C GLY A 70 8.69 1.11 1.48
N ILE A 71 7.75 0.18 1.23
CA ILE A 71 6.50 0.44 0.48
C ILE A 71 5.73 1.59 1.10
N THR A 72 5.55 1.60 2.42
CA THR A 72 4.66 2.56 3.09
C THR A 72 5.12 4.01 2.92
N THR A 73 6.43 4.29 3.11
CA THR A 73 6.91 5.66 2.86
C THR A 73 6.84 6.00 1.37
N SER A 74 7.18 5.05 0.50
CA SER A 74 7.34 5.29 -0.93
C SER A 74 5.99 5.56 -1.60
N VAL A 75 4.95 4.80 -1.26
CA VAL A 75 3.57 5.01 -1.72
C VAL A 75 3.00 6.33 -1.19
N ILE A 76 3.10 6.62 0.12
CA ILE A 76 2.61 7.90 0.68
C ILE A 76 3.34 9.08 0.05
N GLY A 77 4.67 8.99 -0.12
CA GLY A 77 5.46 10.03 -0.77
C GLY A 77 5.14 10.20 -2.26
N ALA A 78 4.86 9.11 -2.98
CA ALA A 78 4.45 9.12 -4.37
C ALA A 78 3.07 9.77 -4.53
N LEU A 79 2.08 9.35 -3.75
CA LEU A 79 0.74 9.95 -3.75
C LEU A 79 0.78 11.44 -3.38
N LYS A 80 1.53 11.82 -2.34
CA LYS A 80 1.64 13.23 -1.92
C LYS A 80 2.23 14.13 -3.03
N ARG A 81 3.19 13.63 -3.82
CA ARG A 81 3.73 14.39 -4.96
C ARG A 81 2.82 14.35 -6.18
N GLY A 82 2.28 13.18 -6.52
CA GLY A 82 1.49 12.96 -7.73
C GLY A 82 0.09 13.56 -7.67
N LEU A 83 -0.53 13.59 -6.49
CA LEU A 83 -1.86 14.17 -6.28
C LEU A 83 -1.82 15.69 -6.05
N ALA A 84 -0.72 16.28 -5.59
CA ALA A 84 -0.66 17.72 -5.29
C ALA A 84 -1.11 18.64 -6.44
N PRO A 85 -0.81 18.38 -7.73
CA PRO A 85 -1.31 19.17 -8.86
C PRO A 85 -2.80 18.94 -9.20
N LEU A 86 -3.41 17.89 -8.64
CA LEU A 86 -4.78 17.42 -8.94
C LEU A 86 -5.69 17.41 -7.70
N GLN A 87 -5.16 17.80 -6.53
CA GLN A 87 -5.79 17.62 -5.22
C GLN A 87 -7.15 18.32 -5.12
N ASP A 88 -7.26 19.51 -5.73
CA ASP A 88 -8.45 20.35 -5.70
C ASP A 88 -9.49 19.90 -6.75
N GLU A 89 -9.06 19.26 -7.85
CA GLU A 89 -9.96 18.59 -8.82
C GLU A 89 -10.56 17.31 -8.22
N LEU A 90 -9.74 16.48 -7.59
CA LEU A 90 -10.16 15.21 -6.99
C LEU A 90 -10.89 15.42 -5.65
N GLY A 91 -10.62 16.54 -4.98
CA GLY A 91 -10.97 16.75 -3.57
C GLY A 91 -10.29 15.73 -2.66
N ILE A 92 -9.00 15.43 -2.90
CA ILE A 92 -8.19 14.49 -2.12
C ILE A 92 -6.81 15.10 -1.84
N TYR A 93 -6.48 15.22 -0.55
CA TYR A 93 -5.28 15.85 -0.03
C TYR A 93 -4.45 14.84 0.78
N VAL A 94 -3.13 14.98 0.75
CA VAL A 94 -2.20 14.07 1.45
C VAL A 94 -1.26 14.87 2.36
N CYS A 95 -1.55 14.84 3.66
CA CYS A 95 -0.79 15.50 4.71
C CYS A 95 0.21 14.52 5.38
N GLY A 96 1.24 15.07 6.02
CA GLY A 96 2.23 14.30 6.75
C GLY A 96 3.34 13.68 5.88
N GLY A 97 3.94 12.60 6.39
CA GLY A 97 5.08 11.90 5.79
C GLY A 97 6.05 11.38 6.87
N ARG A 98 7.33 11.27 6.53
CA ARG A 98 8.40 10.79 7.43
C ARG A 98 9.01 11.93 8.24
N GLY A 99 9.41 11.66 9.49
CA GLY A 99 10.26 12.56 10.28
C GLY A 99 9.67 13.96 10.47
N LYS A 100 10.31 15.00 9.92
CA LYS A 100 9.78 16.38 10.01
C LYS A 100 8.38 16.53 9.40
N HIS A 101 8.04 15.74 8.36
CA HIS A 101 6.73 15.82 7.74
C HIS A 101 5.64 15.20 8.61
N SER A 102 5.92 14.10 9.32
CA SER A 102 5.01 13.52 10.33
C SER A 102 4.61 14.57 11.37
N ARG A 103 5.60 15.26 11.94
CA ARG A 103 5.39 16.28 12.99
C ARG A 103 4.60 17.51 12.55
N ARG A 104 4.63 17.87 11.27
CA ARG A 104 3.85 18.99 10.69
C ARG A 104 2.46 18.61 10.20
N THR A 105 2.01 17.36 10.34
CA THR A 105 0.66 16.97 9.89
C THR A 105 -0.44 17.87 10.48
N PRO A 106 -0.41 18.26 11.77
CA PRO A 106 -1.30 19.29 12.32
C PRO A 106 -1.33 20.60 11.53
N ASP A 107 -0.16 21.17 11.23
CA ASP A 107 -0.04 22.46 10.54
C ASP A 107 -0.58 22.36 9.10
N GLU A 108 -0.28 21.23 8.42
CA GLU A 108 -0.76 20.94 7.07
C GLU A 108 -2.28 20.71 7.02
N LEU A 109 -2.89 20.17 8.10
CA LEU A 109 -4.34 19.99 8.21
C LEU A 109 -5.08 21.28 8.60
N SER A 110 -4.47 22.12 9.44
CA SER A 110 -5.02 23.45 9.76
C SER A 110 -5.07 24.32 8.50
N ALA A 111 -3.95 24.45 7.79
CA ALA A 111 -3.87 25.21 6.54
C ALA A 111 -4.75 24.65 5.41
N LEU A 112 -5.09 23.36 5.46
CA LEU A 112 -6.08 22.77 4.55
C LEU A 112 -7.50 23.19 4.92
N GLY A 113 -7.84 23.22 6.21
CA GLY A 113 -9.12 23.75 6.69
C GLY A 113 -9.34 25.19 6.25
N ASP A 114 -8.35 26.06 6.48
CA ASP A 114 -8.37 27.48 6.08
C ASP A 114 -8.59 27.66 4.56
N ARG A 115 -8.09 26.74 3.74
CA ARG A 115 -8.20 26.76 2.28
C ARG A 115 -9.50 26.20 1.71
N THR A 116 -10.10 25.22 2.37
CA THR A 116 -11.15 24.35 1.77
C THR A 116 -12.46 24.32 2.54
N GLY A 117 -12.49 24.87 3.77
CA GLY A 117 -13.68 24.86 4.63
C GLY A 117 -13.91 23.57 5.40
N VAL A 118 -13.03 22.57 5.28
CA VAL A 118 -13.06 21.38 6.16
C VAL A 118 -12.67 21.76 7.60
N ASP A 119 -13.18 21.03 8.59
CA ASP A 119 -12.84 21.27 10.00
C ASP A 119 -11.38 20.86 10.31
N GLY A 120 -10.45 21.78 10.07
CA GLY A 120 -9.02 21.62 10.33
C GLY A 120 -8.71 21.36 11.82
N VAL A 121 -9.57 21.79 12.74
CA VAL A 121 -9.40 21.56 14.19
C VAL A 121 -9.74 20.11 14.52
N ALA A 122 -10.88 19.60 14.05
CA ALA A 122 -11.25 18.19 14.22
C ALA A 122 -10.28 17.24 13.51
N LEU A 123 -9.81 17.59 12.30
CA LEU A 123 -8.81 16.81 11.57
C LEU A 123 -7.45 16.80 12.31
N THR A 124 -7.01 17.94 12.84
CA THR A 124 -5.80 18.03 13.67
C THR A 124 -5.91 17.20 14.93
N ARG A 125 -7.07 17.25 15.62
CA ARG A 125 -7.36 16.42 16.79
C ARG A 125 -7.32 14.93 16.43
N ALA A 126 -7.93 14.54 15.31
CA ALA A 126 -7.93 13.15 14.82
C ALA A 126 -6.52 12.65 14.49
N SER A 127 -5.70 13.43 13.78
CA SER A 127 -4.30 13.10 13.48
C SER A 127 -3.48 12.88 14.75
N ARG A 128 -3.61 13.77 15.75
CA ARG A 128 -2.93 13.64 17.05
C ARG A 128 -3.40 12.42 17.85
N LEU A 129 -4.71 12.15 17.88
CA LEU A 129 -5.26 10.99 18.57
C LEU A 129 -4.80 9.68 17.93
N VAL A 130 -4.89 9.54 16.60
CA VAL A 130 -4.43 8.35 15.87
C VAL A 130 -2.93 8.11 16.09
N ALA A 131 -2.09 9.17 16.04
CA ALA A 131 -0.67 9.06 16.35
C ALA A 131 -0.42 8.63 17.81
N LYS A 132 -1.14 9.19 18.79
CA LYS A 132 -0.96 8.83 20.20
C LYS A 132 -1.48 7.44 20.56
N VAL A 133 -2.57 7.01 19.94
CA VAL A 133 -3.14 5.68 20.17
C VAL A 133 -2.17 4.60 19.66
N ASP A 134 -1.66 4.71 18.43
CA ASP A 134 -0.70 3.74 17.89
C ASP A 134 0.71 3.85 18.51
N SER A 135 1.06 4.92 19.25
CA SER A 135 2.38 5.09 19.89
C SER A 135 2.43 4.84 21.40
N ALA A 136 1.30 4.93 22.11
CA ALA A 136 1.27 4.97 23.58
C ALA A 136 0.16 4.12 24.21
N ALA A 137 -0.97 3.93 23.52
CA ALA A 137 -2.01 2.99 23.94
C ALA A 137 -1.77 1.56 23.42
N VAL A 138 -0.93 1.43 22.38
CA VAL A 138 -0.32 0.17 21.91
C VAL A 138 1.14 0.19 22.30
N GLN A 139 1.49 -0.60 23.31
CA GLN A 139 2.88 -0.75 23.76
C GLN A 139 3.46 -2.06 23.19
N ASP A 140 3.41 -2.21 21.86
CA ASP A 140 3.89 -3.39 21.14
C ASP A 140 5.38 -3.33 20.76
N GLY A 141 6.04 -2.23 21.14
CA GLY A 141 7.45 -1.95 20.92
C GLY A 141 7.78 -1.37 19.54
N PHE A 142 6.81 -0.88 18.75
CA PHE A 142 7.08 -0.24 17.47
C PHE A 142 7.01 1.30 17.56
N GLU A 143 8.15 1.99 17.41
CA GLU A 143 8.21 3.45 17.47
C GLU A 143 7.73 4.11 16.16
N LEU A 144 6.78 5.05 16.25
CA LEU A 144 6.20 5.71 15.07
C LEU A 144 7.22 6.53 14.25
N TYR A 145 7.47 6.07 13.04
CA TYR A 145 8.42 6.62 12.07
C TYR A 145 7.76 7.47 10.98
N LEU A 146 6.51 7.15 10.65
CA LEU A 146 5.78 7.64 9.48
C LEU A 146 4.30 7.85 9.81
N HIS A 147 3.76 9.01 9.45
CA HIS A 147 2.34 9.33 9.56
C HIS A 147 1.86 9.92 8.23
N GLY A 148 1.06 9.18 7.46
CA GLY A 148 0.40 9.68 6.26
C GLY A 148 -1.09 9.87 6.49
N PHE A 149 -1.59 11.09 6.34
CA PHE A 149 -2.99 11.44 6.56
C PHE A 149 -3.62 11.83 5.21
N PHE A 150 -4.52 10.99 4.71
CA PHE A 150 -5.29 11.22 3.49
C PHE A 150 -6.64 11.82 3.89
N VAL A 151 -7.07 12.90 3.25
CA VAL A 151 -8.32 13.59 3.59
C VAL A 151 -9.02 14.11 2.33
N THR A 152 -10.34 14.12 2.36
CA THR A 152 -11.22 14.55 1.28
C THR A 152 -11.74 15.97 1.52
N ALA A 153 -12.22 16.62 0.46
CA ALA A 153 -12.86 17.94 0.55
C ALA A 153 -14.17 17.94 1.39
N ASP A 154 -14.76 16.78 1.66
CA ASP A 154 -15.90 16.57 2.57
C ASP A 154 -15.48 16.10 3.99
N GLY A 155 -14.17 16.14 4.30
CA GLY A 155 -13.65 15.90 5.65
C GLY A 155 -13.51 14.42 6.05
N LYS A 156 -13.87 13.47 5.19
CA LYS A 156 -13.52 12.05 5.36
C LYS A 156 -12.02 11.84 5.18
N TRP A 157 -11.44 10.91 5.92
CA TRP A 157 -10.01 10.64 5.97
C TRP A 157 -9.63 9.17 6.12
N THR A 158 -8.39 8.84 5.75
CA THR A 158 -7.71 7.57 6.03
C THR A 158 -6.32 7.90 6.55
N VAL A 159 -5.86 7.23 7.61
CA VAL A 159 -4.47 7.36 8.08
C VAL A 159 -3.74 6.04 7.85
N VAL A 160 -2.53 6.14 7.31
CA VAL A 160 -1.60 5.03 7.22
C VAL A 160 -0.33 5.43 7.98
N GLN A 161 -0.11 4.78 9.13
CA GLN A 161 1.08 4.98 9.96
C GLN A 161 2.04 3.80 9.81
N GLN A 162 3.32 4.01 10.11
CA GLN A 162 4.27 2.90 10.29
C GLN A 162 5.15 3.17 11.51
N GLY A 163 5.16 2.19 12.43
CA GLY A 163 6.15 2.09 13.48
C GLY A 163 7.29 1.14 13.08
N MET A 164 8.45 1.27 13.71
CA MET A 164 9.62 0.42 13.49
C MET A 164 10.09 -0.17 14.83
N ASN A 165 10.59 -1.40 14.79
CA ASN A 165 11.26 -2.04 15.91
C ASN A 165 12.62 -2.55 15.42
N ASP A 166 13.68 -1.85 15.81
CA ASP A 166 15.05 -2.15 15.37
C ASP A 166 15.58 -3.45 15.99
N HIS A 167 15.11 -3.85 17.18
CA HIS A 167 15.49 -5.13 17.80
C HIS A 167 14.95 -6.35 17.03
N LYS A 168 13.71 -6.25 16.53
CA LYS A 168 13.02 -7.29 15.76
C LYS A 168 13.30 -7.20 14.25
N GLN A 169 14.02 -6.16 13.79
CA GLN A 169 14.20 -5.83 12.38
C GLN A 169 12.88 -5.82 11.58
N GLN A 170 11.81 -5.33 12.22
CA GLN A 170 10.47 -5.28 11.65
C GLN A 170 9.89 -3.86 11.67
N ALA A 171 8.95 -3.58 10.78
CA ALA A 171 8.06 -2.44 10.85
C ALA A 171 6.60 -2.90 10.85
N ARG A 172 5.79 -2.25 11.67
CA ARG A 172 4.34 -2.47 11.74
C ARG A 172 3.63 -1.29 11.12
N ARG A 173 2.82 -1.55 10.10
CA ARG A 173 1.94 -0.59 9.44
C ARG A 173 0.55 -0.64 10.07
N TYR A 174 -0.04 0.52 10.34
CA TYR A 174 -1.36 0.68 10.95
C TYR A 174 -2.26 1.44 9.97
N HIS A 175 -3.50 0.97 9.77
CA HIS A 175 -4.47 1.60 8.88
C HIS A 175 -5.74 2.00 9.65
N TRP A 176 -6.17 3.25 9.48
CA TRP A 176 -7.38 3.81 10.08
C TRP A 176 -8.26 4.45 9.01
N HIS A 177 -9.58 4.29 9.07
CA HIS A 177 -10.48 4.87 8.05
C HIS A 177 -11.76 5.48 8.60
N SER A 178 -12.03 6.73 8.23
CA SER A 178 -13.08 7.62 8.74
C SER A 178 -14.54 7.23 8.52
N GLU A 179 -14.89 5.96 8.36
CA GLU A 179 -16.27 5.47 8.32
C GLU A 179 -16.45 4.34 9.37
N GLY A 180 -17.31 4.54 10.40
CA GLY A 180 -17.54 3.59 11.53
C GLY A 180 -17.34 4.07 13.00
N LEU A 181 -16.66 5.18 13.29
CA LEU A 181 -16.23 5.65 14.65
C LEU A 181 -17.30 6.26 15.52
N ARG A 182 -17.32 5.76 16.75
CA ARG A 182 -17.96 6.40 17.89
C ARG A 182 -16.95 6.82 18.97
N SER A 183 -15.78 6.17 19.06
CA SER A 183 -14.70 6.46 20.01
C SER A 183 -13.30 6.20 19.42
N PHE A 184 -12.31 7.02 19.75
CA PHE A 184 -10.90 6.81 19.35
C PHE A 184 -10.15 5.83 20.26
N VAL A 185 -10.71 5.49 21.42
CA VAL A 185 -10.03 4.74 22.50
C VAL A 185 -10.80 3.48 22.93
N ASP A 186 -11.96 3.25 22.34
CA ASP A 186 -12.81 2.08 22.56
C ASP A 186 -13.03 1.38 21.21
N GLU A 187 -12.52 0.15 21.11
CA GLU A 187 -12.39 -0.65 19.87
C GLU A 187 -11.65 -0.02 18.65
N PRO A 188 -10.55 0.75 18.79
CA PRO A 188 -9.66 0.91 17.66
C PRO A 188 -8.92 -0.41 17.34
N HIS A 189 -8.53 -1.26 18.30
CA HIS A 189 -7.59 -2.37 18.03
C HIS A 189 -8.15 -3.77 18.34
N SER A 190 -8.71 -4.43 17.31
CA SER A 190 -9.26 -5.80 17.38
C SER A 190 -8.36 -6.90 16.75
N ALA A 191 -7.05 -6.68 16.63
CA ALA A 191 -5.98 -7.72 16.62
C ALA A 191 -4.61 -7.08 16.31
N ILE A 192 -3.60 -7.57 17.02
CA ILE A 192 -2.20 -7.54 16.61
C ILE A 192 -1.79 -9.01 16.54
N ASP A 193 -1.89 -9.60 15.35
CA ASP A 193 -1.61 -11.03 15.16
C ASP A 193 -0.24 -11.24 14.49
N GLY A 194 0.81 -11.15 15.31
CA GLY A 194 2.16 -11.59 14.94
C GLY A 194 2.53 -12.86 15.72
N PRO A 195 3.57 -13.60 15.32
CA PRO A 195 4.08 -14.73 16.11
C PRO A 195 4.38 -14.26 17.53
N SER A 196 3.87 -14.94 18.57
CA SER A 196 3.85 -14.45 19.96
C SER A 196 5.18 -13.80 20.41
N GLN A 197 5.14 -12.51 20.76
CA GLN A 197 6.32 -11.70 21.13
C GLN A 197 6.31 -11.25 22.60
N GLY A 198 5.56 -11.94 23.46
CA GLY A 198 5.39 -11.62 24.90
C GLY A 198 4.03 -11.00 25.24
N GLU A 199 3.86 -10.62 26.51
CA GLU A 199 2.67 -9.89 26.99
C GLU A 199 2.67 -8.46 26.44
N ILE A 200 1.55 -8.02 25.86
CA ILE A 200 1.37 -6.64 25.36
C ILE A 200 0.18 -5.98 26.06
N VAL A 201 0.38 -4.74 26.52
CA VAL A 201 -0.71 -3.94 27.11
C VAL A 201 -1.48 -3.25 25.98
N ASN A 202 -2.74 -3.64 25.78
CA ASN A 202 -3.67 -3.00 24.84
C ASN A 202 -4.80 -2.31 25.62
N LEU A 203 -4.62 -1.03 25.94
CA LEU A 203 -5.60 -0.25 26.69
C LEU A 203 -6.87 0.11 25.88
N THR A 204 -6.93 -0.29 24.62
CA THR A 204 -8.00 0.10 23.68
C THR A 204 -9.03 -1.01 23.41
N ASP A 205 -8.80 -2.20 23.97
CA ASP A 205 -9.78 -3.29 24.04
C ASP A 205 -11.04 -2.82 24.79
N HIS A 206 -12.24 -3.22 24.38
CA HIS A 206 -13.48 -2.92 25.11
C HIS A 206 -13.44 -3.51 26.53
N ARG A 207 -12.80 -4.68 26.72
CA ARG A 207 -12.57 -5.31 28.03
C ARG A 207 -11.68 -4.45 28.94
N ALA A 208 -10.87 -3.56 28.37
CA ALA A 208 -10.01 -2.65 29.11
C ALA A 208 -10.75 -1.38 29.61
N ASP A 209 -12.06 -1.20 29.38
CA ASP A 209 -12.74 0.04 29.83
C ASP A 209 -12.68 0.23 31.35
N ALA A 210 -12.98 -0.82 32.12
CA ALA A 210 -12.81 -0.81 33.58
C ALA A 210 -11.35 -0.52 33.98
N SER A 211 -10.37 -0.98 33.19
CA SER A 211 -8.95 -0.67 33.42
C SER A 211 -8.61 0.80 33.09
N ARG A 212 -9.16 1.38 32.02
CA ARG A 212 -8.99 2.80 31.66
C ARG A 212 -9.56 3.71 32.74
N GLN A 213 -10.76 3.44 33.24
CA GLN A 213 -11.35 4.22 34.34
C GLN A 213 -10.52 4.04 35.62
N ALA A 214 -10.21 2.79 36.00
CA ALA A 214 -9.39 2.51 37.18
C ALA A 214 -7.97 3.12 37.11
N GLN A 215 -7.39 3.30 35.91
CA GLN A 215 -6.11 4.01 35.74
C GLN A 215 -6.21 5.52 35.96
N LEU A 216 -7.32 6.14 35.53
CA LEU A 216 -7.59 7.56 35.83
C LEU A 216 -7.83 7.74 37.34
N ASP A 217 -8.57 6.82 37.95
CA ASP A 217 -8.82 6.80 39.39
C ASP A 217 -7.52 6.55 40.20
N LEU A 218 -6.67 5.60 39.78
CA LEU A 218 -5.35 5.36 40.40
C LEU A 218 -4.44 6.58 40.27
N LEU A 219 -4.41 7.24 39.10
CA LEU A 219 -3.61 8.44 38.90
C LEU A 219 -4.08 9.59 39.79
N ALA A 220 -5.40 9.73 39.98
CA ALA A 220 -5.99 10.70 40.89
C ALA A 220 -5.74 10.37 42.38
N ALA A 221 -5.70 9.08 42.75
CA ALA A 221 -5.58 8.63 44.14
C ALA A 221 -4.14 8.48 44.64
N LEU A 222 -3.23 7.95 43.82
CA LEU A 222 -1.87 7.56 44.21
C LEU A 222 -0.77 8.44 43.60
N GLY A 223 -1.06 9.11 42.48
CA GLY A 223 -0.07 9.87 41.72
C GLY A 223 1.04 9.02 41.07
N PRO A 224 1.94 9.63 40.29
CA PRO A 224 2.95 8.90 39.51
C PRO A 224 3.89 8.04 40.37
N ASP A 225 4.37 8.61 41.48
CA ASP A 225 5.34 7.95 42.37
C ASP A 225 4.70 6.88 43.28
N GLY A 226 3.38 6.93 43.46
CA GLY A 226 2.60 5.84 44.08
C GLY A 226 2.47 4.66 43.12
N ILE A 227 2.04 4.92 41.88
CA ILE A 227 1.87 3.89 40.84
C ILE A 227 3.18 3.13 40.56
N ALA A 228 4.31 3.85 40.47
CA ALA A 228 5.62 3.24 40.22
C ALA A 228 6.08 2.25 41.31
N ARG A 229 5.54 2.35 42.52
CA ARG A 229 5.84 1.47 43.66
C ARG A 229 5.01 0.18 43.59
N GLU A 230 3.70 0.31 43.42
CA GLU A 230 2.76 -0.81 43.33
C GLU A 230 3.05 -1.69 42.09
N TYR A 231 3.50 -1.08 40.98
CA TYR A 231 3.87 -1.80 39.75
C TYR A 231 5.06 -2.76 39.95
N ALA A 232 5.91 -2.55 40.96
CA ALA A 232 7.08 -3.39 41.20
C ALA A 232 6.74 -4.77 41.79
N GLU A 233 5.51 -4.99 42.25
CA GLU A 233 5.13 -6.18 43.06
C GLU A 233 4.30 -7.22 42.28
N LEU A 234 3.91 -6.96 41.04
CA LEU A 234 2.91 -7.75 40.32
C LEU A 234 3.28 -8.04 38.85
N THR A 235 3.55 -9.31 38.53
CA THR A 235 3.45 -9.79 37.14
C THR A 235 3.27 -11.32 37.09
N GLU A 236 2.17 -11.79 36.49
CA GLU A 236 2.18 -12.68 35.32
C GLU A 236 0.74 -13.06 34.86
N GLN A 237 0.58 -13.22 33.55
CA GLN A 237 -0.15 -14.31 32.85
C GLN A 237 -1.55 -14.13 32.20
N VAL A 238 -1.51 -14.30 30.85
CA VAL A 238 -2.46 -14.89 29.86
C VAL A 238 -3.71 -14.14 29.33
N ALA A 239 -3.84 -14.10 27.98
CA ALA A 239 -4.88 -14.76 27.15
C ALA A 239 -5.31 -13.97 25.88
N ALA A 240 -5.41 -14.68 24.73
CA ALA A 240 -5.52 -14.11 23.38
C ALA A 240 -6.94 -13.81 22.87
N GLN A 241 -7.05 -13.03 21.78
CA GLN A 241 -8.30 -12.63 21.12
C GLN A 241 -8.05 -12.30 19.63
N GLY A 242 -9.01 -12.60 18.73
CA GLY A 242 -9.00 -12.20 17.31
C GLY A 242 -9.97 -11.04 17.01
N ASP A 243 -10.21 -10.60 15.77
CA ASP A 243 -9.56 -10.93 14.49
C ASP A 243 -9.71 -9.69 13.55
N LEU A 244 -8.61 -8.97 13.29
CA LEU A 244 -8.54 -7.88 12.30
C LEU A 244 -7.78 -8.36 11.07
N LEU A 245 -7.97 -7.68 9.93
CA LEU A 245 -7.18 -7.90 8.72
C LEU A 245 -5.69 -7.63 9.00
N HIS A 246 -4.93 -8.69 9.24
CA HIS A 246 -3.50 -8.63 9.47
C HIS A 246 -2.74 -9.26 8.30
N LEU A 247 -1.69 -8.57 7.83
CA LEU A 247 -0.81 -9.01 6.75
C LEU A 247 0.60 -9.22 7.30
N ILE A 248 1.02 -10.46 7.46
CA ILE A 248 2.43 -10.78 7.75
C ILE A 248 3.15 -10.95 6.42
N MET A 249 4.13 -10.10 6.14
CA MET A 249 5.05 -10.32 5.03
C MET A 249 6.24 -11.18 5.50
N PRO A 250 6.68 -12.18 4.71
CA PRO A 250 7.79 -13.02 5.11
C PRO A 250 9.12 -12.25 5.05
N GLU A 251 10.15 -12.79 5.70
CA GLU A 251 11.50 -12.20 5.71
C GLU A 251 12.23 -12.32 4.37
N HIS A 252 11.82 -13.26 3.51
CA HIS A 252 12.54 -13.59 2.28
C HIS A 252 12.30 -12.58 1.14
N HIS A 253 13.39 -12.15 0.48
CA HIS A 253 13.32 -11.11 -0.57
C HIS A 253 12.81 -11.62 -1.93
N ASP A 254 13.04 -12.88 -2.26
CA ASP A 254 12.55 -13.49 -3.50
C ASP A 254 11.02 -13.63 -3.50
N VAL A 255 10.38 -13.48 -4.67
CA VAL A 255 8.98 -13.92 -4.80
C VAL A 255 9.00 -15.38 -5.19
N ARG A 256 8.30 -16.23 -4.44
CA ARG A 256 8.23 -17.67 -4.67
C ARG A 256 6.88 -18.05 -5.26
N SER A 257 6.79 -19.25 -5.85
CA SER A 257 5.50 -19.79 -6.31
C SER A 257 4.50 -20.04 -5.16
N SER A 258 4.94 -20.08 -3.90
CA SER A 258 4.08 -20.12 -2.70
C SER A 258 3.38 -18.78 -2.43
N ASP A 259 3.97 -17.68 -2.87
CA ASP A 259 3.56 -16.32 -2.51
C ASP A 259 2.53 -15.74 -3.51
N VAL A 260 2.23 -16.51 -4.57
CA VAL A 260 1.39 -16.13 -5.71
C VAL A 260 0.32 -17.18 -5.93
N PHE A 261 -0.95 -16.76 -6.01
CA PHE A 261 -2.02 -17.69 -6.36
C PHE A 261 -1.99 -17.96 -7.86
N ILE A 262 -1.32 -19.06 -8.25
CA ILE A 262 -0.98 -19.38 -9.65
C ILE A 262 -2.17 -19.35 -10.61
N ARG A 263 -3.36 -19.78 -10.15
CA ARG A 263 -4.62 -19.72 -10.92
C ARG A 263 -5.03 -18.29 -11.29
N ARG A 264 -4.84 -17.32 -10.38
CA ARG A 264 -5.09 -15.88 -10.65
C ARG A 264 -4.08 -15.33 -11.64
N LEU A 265 -2.81 -15.72 -11.52
CA LEU A 265 -1.79 -15.34 -12.49
C LEU A 265 -2.15 -15.87 -13.88
N HIS A 266 -2.49 -17.15 -14.01
CA HIS A 266 -2.91 -17.74 -15.29
C HIS A 266 -4.17 -17.06 -15.86
N GLY A 267 -5.19 -16.80 -15.04
CA GLY A 267 -6.39 -16.04 -15.47
C GLY A 267 -6.06 -14.62 -15.96
N THR A 268 -5.16 -13.91 -15.26
CA THR A 268 -4.71 -12.56 -15.63
C THR A 268 -3.96 -12.55 -16.97
N LEU A 269 -3.01 -13.48 -17.16
CA LEU A 269 -2.23 -13.58 -18.39
C LEU A 269 -3.07 -14.05 -19.58
N ALA A 270 -3.99 -14.99 -19.36
CA ALA A 270 -4.93 -15.43 -20.38
C ALA A 270 -5.91 -14.31 -20.78
N ALA A 271 -6.38 -13.50 -19.83
CA ALA A 271 -7.20 -12.33 -20.14
C ALA A 271 -6.44 -11.29 -20.97
N ALA A 272 -5.16 -11.01 -20.64
CA ALA A 272 -4.32 -10.14 -21.45
C ALA A 272 -4.13 -10.67 -22.88
N ALA A 273 -3.98 -11.98 -23.06
CA ALA A 273 -3.83 -12.62 -24.37
C ALA A 273 -5.14 -12.66 -25.19
N GLU A 274 -6.28 -12.96 -24.56
CA GLU A 274 -7.58 -13.11 -25.24
C GLU A 274 -8.28 -11.77 -25.50
N ARG A 275 -8.24 -10.85 -24.53
CA ARG A 275 -8.94 -9.55 -24.62
C ARG A 275 -8.06 -8.42 -25.11
N GLY A 276 -6.75 -8.48 -24.90
CA GLY A 276 -5.79 -7.51 -25.43
C GLY A 276 -6.04 -7.17 -26.91
N PRO A 277 -6.03 -8.16 -27.83
CA PRO A 277 -6.26 -7.91 -29.26
C PRO A 277 -7.64 -7.36 -29.62
N LEU A 278 -8.66 -7.60 -28.79
CA LEU A 278 -10.06 -7.21 -29.07
C LEU A 278 -10.40 -5.83 -28.51
N ASP A 279 -9.98 -5.56 -27.27
CA ASP A 279 -10.30 -4.34 -26.53
C ASP A 279 -9.28 -3.23 -26.75
N PHE A 280 -8.09 -3.56 -27.27
CA PHE A 280 -6.96 -2.65 -27.44
C PHE A 280 -6.30 -2.70 -28.84
N PRO A 281 -7.02 -2.85 -29.97
CA PRO A 281 -6.38 -2.94 -31.30
C PRO A 281 -5.56 -1.68 -31.64
N GLU A 282 -6.14 -0.48 -31.50
CA GLU A 282 -5.44 0.80 -31.72
C GLU A 282 -4.27 1.00 -30.74
N LEU A 283 -4.41 0.50 -29.52
CA LEU A 283 -3.34 0.54 -28.54
C LEU A 283 -2.19 -0.42 -28.91
N LEU A 284 -2.48 -1.60 -29.49
CA LEU A 284 -1.44 -2.50 -30.02
C LEU A 284 -0.77 -1.97 -31.30
N LEU A 285 -1.40 -1.02 -32.01
CA LEU A 285 -0.77 -0.26 -33.09
C LEU A 285 0.16 0.86 -32.57
N THR A 286 0.11 1.20 -31.28
CA THR A 286 1.02 2.19 -30.68
C THR A 286 2.44 1.61 -30.58
N PRO A 287 3.46 2.22 -31.22
CA PRO A 287 4.82 1.69 -31.19
C PRO A 287 5.37 1.59 -29.77
N GLY A 288 5.87 0.42 -29.38
CA GLY A 288 6.38 0.12 -28.04
C GLY A 288 5.40 -0.67 -27.16
N VAL A 289 4.10 -0.55 -27.44
CA VAL A 289 3.07 -1.35 -26.77
C VAL A 289 3.02 -2.76 -27.37
N GLY A 290 2.92 -3.77 -26.50
CA GLY A 290 2.74 -5.16 -26.91
C GLY A 290 2.18 -6.01 -25.79
N ALA A 291 2.12 -7.32 -25.99
CA ALA A 291 1.51 -8.27 -25.05
C ALA A 291 1.96 -8.07 -23.59
N ARG A 292 3.25 -7.74 -23.36
CA ARG A 292 3.78 -7.53 -22.01
C ARG A 292 3.22 -6.28 -21.29
N THR A 293 2.89 -5.24 -22.05
CA THR A 293 2.19 -4.05 -21.53
C THR A 293 0.74 -4.39 -21.20
N VAL A 294 0.08 -5.23 -22.00
CA VAL A 294 -1.28 -5.71 -21.68
C VAL A 294 -1.28 -6.61 -20.43
N GLU A 295 -0.27 -7.46 -20.25
CA GLU A 295 -0.06 -8.24 -19.01
C GLU A 295 0.09 -7.32 -17.78
N SER A 296 0.80 -6.18 -17.89
CA SER A 296 0.85 -5.16 -16.83
C SER A 296 -0.50 -4.49 -16.59
N LEU A 297 -1.18 -4.07 -17.66
CA LEU A 297 -2.48 -3.38 -17.59
C LEU A 297 -3.55 -4.25 -16.94
N ALA A 298 -3.55 -5.58 -17.16
CA ALA A 298 -4.46 -6.50 -16.49
C ALA A 298 -4.25 -6.54 -14.96
N MET A 299 -3.00 -6.49 -14.48
CA MET A 299 -2.71 -6.42 -13.04
C MET A 299 -3.04 -5.04 -12.44
N VAL A 300 -2.83 -3.96 -13.19
CA VAL A 300 -3.26 -2.60 -12.77
C VAL A 300 -4.78 -2.50 -12.73
N ALA A 301 -5.49 -3.07 -13.71
CA ALA A 301 -6.94 -3.11 -13.74
C ALA A 301 -7.51 -3.81 -12.51
N GLU A 302 -6.92 -4.92 -12.05
CA GLU A 302 -7.34 -5.54 -10.79
C GLU A 302 -7.05 -4.66 -9.56
N VAL A 303 -6.00 -3.83 -9.54
CA VAL A 303 -5.81 -2.84 -8.45
C VAL A 303 -6.92 -1.77 -8.44
N VAL A 304 -7.39 -1.34 -9.61
CA VAL A 304 -8.49 -0.36 -9.75
C VAL A 304 -9.84 -0.98 -9.40
N HIS A 305 -10.18 -2.11 -10.01
CA HIS A 305 -11.53 -2.71 -10.01
C HIS A 305 -11.70 -3.87 -9.02
N GLY A 306 -10.61 -4.39 -8.47
CA GLY A 306 -10.55 -5.51 -7.53
C GLY A 306 -11.19 -5.21 -6.18
N THR A 307 -11.91 -6.20 -5.66
CA THR A 307 -12.46 -6.22 -4.31
C THR A 307 -11.40 -6.64 -3.28
N PRO A 308 -11.47 -6.17 -2.01
CA PRO A 308 -10.38 -6.33 -1.03
C PRO A 308 -9.86 -7.77 -0.82
N TYR A 309 -10.69 -8.80 -0.94
CA TYR A 309 -10.27 -10.21 -0.78
C TYR A 309 -9.35 -10.71 -1.91
N ARG A 310 -9.26 -10.02 -3.05
CA ARG A 310 -8.42 -10.41 -4.20
C ARG A 310 -6.94 -10.09 -4.02
N PHE A 311 -6.60 -9.31 -2.99
CA PHE A 311 -5.24 -8.87 -2.69
C PHE A 311 -4.51 -9.75 -1.67
N ARG A 312 -5.08 -10.90 -1.28
CA ARG A 312 -4.48 -11.86 -0.34
C ARG A 312 -3.11 -12.40 -0.77
N ASP A 313 -2.79 -12.33 -2.06
CA ASP A 313 -1.51 -12.67 -2.67
C ASP A 313 -0.78 -11.42 -3.20
N PRO A 314 -0.32 -10.48 -2.33
CA PRO A 314 0.23 -9.19 -2.76
C PRO A 314 1.50 -9.31 -3.61
N ALA A 315 2.22 -10.43 -3.49
CA ALA A 315 3.40 -10.74 -4.30
C ALA A 315 3.08 -10.76 -5.81
N ARG A 316 1.90 -11.24 -6.19
CA ARG A 316 1.47 -11.34 -7.60
C ARG A 316 1.51 -9.99 -8.32
N PHE A 317 1.22 -8.90 -7.60
CA PHE A 317 1.17 -7.56 -8.16
C PHE A 317 2.54 -6.97 -8.51
N SER A 318 3.62 -7.51 -7.93
CA SER A 318 5.00 -7.19 -8.37
C SER A 318 5.32 -7.72 -9.77
N LEU A 319 4.53 -8.68 -10.30
CA LEU A 319 4.71 -9.18 -11.66
C LEU A 319 4.27 -8.17 -12.73
N ALA A 320 3.61 -7.07 -12.35
CA ALA A 320 3.30 -5.97 -13.27
C ALA A 320 4.60 -5.28 -13.71
N HIS A 321 5.39 -4.77 -12.75
CA HIS A 321 6.53 -3.89 -13.02
C HIS A 321 7.83 -4.30 -12.30
N GLY A 322 7.94 -5.53 -11.82
CA GLY A 322 9.11 -6.01 -11.09
C GLY A 322 9.28 -5.31 -9.74
N GLY A 323 10.51 -5.33 -9.23
CA GLY A 323 10.91 -4.64 -8.00
C GLY A 323 12.23 -3.88 -8.17
N LYS A 324 12.38 -2.78 -7.44
CA LYS A 324 13.60 -1.95 -7.48
C LYS A 324 14.89 -2.73 -7.14
N ASP A 325 14.80 -3.81 -6.36
CA ASP A 325 15.93 -4.66 -5.98
C ASP A 325 16.00 -5.96 -6.82
N ARG A 326 15.32 -5.99 -7.98
CA ARG A 326 15.24 -7.11 -8.94
C ARG A 326 14.39 -8.31 -8.46
N HIS A 327 13.48 -8.11 -7.52
CA HIS A 327 12.56 -9.13 -7.01
C HIS A 327 11.11 -8.81 -7.43
N PRO A 328 10.44 -9.66 -8.25
CA PRO A 328 10.92 -10.93 -8.83
C PRO A 328 11.93 -10.74 -9.97
N PHE A 329 11.86 -9.60 -10.66
CA PHE A 329 12.77 -9.19 -11.72
C PHE A 329 12.95 -7.66 -11.70
N PRO A 330 13.94 -7.10 -12.42
CA PRO A 330 14.21 -5.66 -12.48
C PRO A 330 13.07 -4.89 -13.13
N VAL A 331 12.91 -3.60 -12.82
CA VAL A 331 11.79 -2.79 -13.33
C VAL A 331 11.92 -2.61 -14.84
N PRO A 332 10.98 -3.11 -15.67
CA PRO A 332 11.05 -3.01 -17.13
C PRO A 332 10.58 -1.61 -17.56
N ILE A 333 11.51 -0.67 -17.70
CA ILE A 333 11.20 0.76 -17.86
C ILE A 333 10.29 1.02 -19.07
N LYS A 334 10.55 0.40 -20.22
CA LYS A 334 9.68 0.54 -21.41
C LYS A 334 8.23 0.17 -21.09
N VAL A 335 8.01 -0.99 -20.49
CA VAL A 335 6.67 -1.50 -20.16
C VAL A 335 5.97 -0.61 -19.13
N TYR A 336 6.71 -0.08 -18.16
CA TYR A 336 6.18 0.85 -17.15
C TYR A 336 5.72 2.16 -17.80
N ASP A 337 6.55 2.76 -18.65
CA ASP A 337 6.26 4.04 -19.29
C ASP A 337 5.10 3.93 -20.29
N GLU A 338 5.03 2.83 -21.06
CA GLU A 338 3.85 2.52 -21.89
C GLU A 338 2.60 2.38 -21.02
N THR A 339 2.66 1.60 -19.93
CA THR A 339 1.52 1.40 -19.01
C THR A 339 1.02 2.74 -18.43
N ILE A 340 1.92 3.66 -18.07
CA ILE A 340 1.59 5.04 -17.71
C ILE A 340 0.89 5.76 -18.88
N GLY A 341 1.44 5.67 -20.09
CA GLY A 341 0.91 6.31 -21.30
C GLY A 341 -0.54 5.91 -21.58
N VAL A 342 -0.83 4.61 -21.57
CA VAL A 342 -2.18 4.05 -21.78
C VAL A 342 -3.15 4.56 -20.72
N LEU A 343 -2.82 4.38 -19.44
CA LEU A 343 -3.71 4.75 -18.34
C LEU A 343 -3.96 6.27 -18.32
N LYS A 344 -2.95 7.08 -18.66
CA LYS A 344 -3.06 8.54 -18.77
C LYS A 344 -3.95 8.95 -19.94
N SER A 345 -3.89 8.25 -21.08
CA SER A 345 -4.86 8.45 -22.17
C SER A 345 -6.27 8.12 -21.69
N ALA A 346 -6.47 6.93 -21.14
CA ALA A 346 -7.78 6.42 -20.76
C ALA A 346 -8.50 7.34 -19.76
N VAL A 347 -7.80 7.75 -18.69
CA VAL A 347 -8.32 8.72 -17.71
C VAL A 347 -8.63 10.08 -18.35
N ARG A 348 -7.80 10.56 -19.28
CA ARG A 348 -8.04 11.84 -19.97
C ARG A 348 -9.24 11.77 -20.90
N GLN A 349 -9.45 10.66 -21.62
CA GLN A 349 -10.63 10.49 -22.48
C GLN A 349 -11.90 10.36 -21.64
N ALA A 350 -11.85 9.60 -20.55
CA ALA A 350 -12.96 9.41 -19.62
C ALA A 350 -13.44 10.74 -18.99
N LYS A 351 -12.51 11.62 -18.58
CA LYS A 351 -12.83 13.00 -18.14
C LYS A 351 -13.53 13.86 -19.21
N LEU A 352 -13.42 13.48 -20.49
CA LEU A 352 -14.11 14.12 -21.63
C LEU A 352 -15.36 13.33 -22.07
N GLY A 353 -15.88 12.43 -21.22
CA GLY A 353 -17.06 11.60 -21.49
C GLY A 353 -16.82 10.39 -22.41
N ARG A 354 -15.56 10.08 -22.74
CA ARG A 354 -15.16 8.94 -23.59
C ARG A 354 -14.56 7.83 -22.74
N ASP A 355 -15.44 7.04 -22.15
CA ASP A 355 -15.09 5.98 -21.19
C ASP A 355 -14.55 4.68 -21.83
N GLU A 356 -14.50 4.56 -23.16
CA GLU A 356 -14.23 3.28 -23.84
C GLU A 356 -12.92 2.62 -23.40
N GLU A 357 -11.83 3.41 -23.30
CA GLU A 357 -10.51 2.94 -22.85
C GLU A 357 -10.50 2.49 -21.38
N LEU A 358 -11.22 3.18 -20.48
CA LEU A 358 -11.34 2.75 -19.07
C LEU A 358 -12.23 1.51 -18.94
N GLN A 359 -13.33 1.42 -19.70
CA GLN A 359 -14.17 0.23 -19.72
C GLN A 359 -13.43 -0.97 -20.32
N ALA A 360 -12.49 -0.77 -21.25
CA ALA A 360 -11.61 -1.83 -21.75
C ALA A 360 -10.71 -2.40 -20.63
N LEU A 361 -10.15 -1.54 -19.78
CA LEU A 361 -9.38 -1.99 -18.61
C LEU A 361 -10.26 -2.77 -17.62
N LYS A 362 -11.50 -2.31 -17.38
CA LYS A 362 -12.46 -3.07 -16.57
C LYS A 362 -12.76 -4.45 -17.18
N ARG A 363 -12.89 -4.56 -18.51
CA ARG A 363 -13.11 -5.84 -19.20
C ARG A 363 -11.93 -6.80 -19.08
N LEU A 364 -10.68 -6.32 -18.97
CA LEU A 364 -9.52 -7.18 -18.66
C LEU A 364 -9.68 -7.87 -17.30
N ASP A 365 -10.02 -7.12 -16.24
CA ASP A 365 -10.23 -7.68 -14.90
C ASP A 365 -11.47 -8.59 -14.86
N ASP A 366 -12.58 -8.19 -15.48
CA ASP A 366 -13.78 -9.05 -15.60
C ASP A 366 -13.47 -10.39 -16.33
N GLN A 367 -12.64 -10.37 -17.37
CA GLN A 367 -12.20 -11.60 -18.06
C GLN A 367 -11.20 -12.40 -17.19
N ALA A 368 -10.24 -11.74 -16.51
CA ALA A 368 -9.27 -12.42 -15.66
C ALA A 368 -9.95 -13.22 -14.54
N ARG A 369 -11.01 -12.67 -13.95
CA ARG A 369 -11.86 -13.34 -12.96
C ARG A 369 -12.61 -14.55 -13.52
N ARG A 370 -13.06 -14.50 -14.79
CA ARG A 370 -13.71 -15.65 -15.47
C ARG A 370 -12.70 -16.76 -15.75
N LEU A 371 -11.50 -16.39 -16.20
CA LEU A 371 -10.44 -17.32 -16.58
C LEU A 371 -9.68 -17.90 -15.38
N GLU A 372 -9.74 -17.32 -14.17
CA GLU A 372 -9.13 -17.85 -12.93
C GLU A 372 -9.50 -19.33 -12.65
N LEU A 373 -10.67 -19.80 -13.11
CA LEU A 373 -11.13 -21.17 -12.90
C LEU A 373 -10.56 -22.19 -13.90
N THR A 374 -10.22 -21.76 -15.12
CA THR A 374 -9.97 -22.65 -16.28
C THR A 374 -8.63 -22.41 -16.97
N ALA A 375 -8.03 -21.23 -16.84
CA ALA A 375 -6.77 -20.91 -17.47
C ALA A 375 -5.62 -21.69 -16.85
N THR A 376 -4.76 -22.20 -17.72
CA THR A 376 -3.48 -22.82 -17.38
C THR A 376 -2.38 -22.14 -18.18
N GLY A 377 -1.14 -22.16 -17.66
CA GLY A 377 0.00 -21.61 -18.38
C GLY A 377 1.32 -22.08 -17.79
N ARG A 378 2.41 -21.41 -18.21
CA ARG A 378 3.76 -21.61 -17.68
C ARG A 378 3.81 -21.57 -16.15
N SER A 379 4.73 -22.34 -15.55
CA SER A 379 5.00 -22.24 -14.11
C SER A 379 5.46 -20.84 -13.73
N PHE A 380 5.34 -20.50 -12.45
CA PHE A 380 5.81 -19.23 -11.92
C PHE A 380 7.30 -19.01 -12.20
N ASP A 381 8.14 -20.03 -11.97
CA ASP A 381 9.58 -19.92 -12.20
C ASP A 381 9.93 -19.72 -13.68
N ALA A 382 9.19 -20.37 -14.59
CA ALA A 382 9.35 -20.16 -16.03
C ALA A 382 8.86 -18.77 -16.48
N TYR A 383 7.86 -18.18 -15.81
CA TYR A 383 7.48 -16.78 -16.01
C TYR A 383 8.63 -15.85 -15.60
N VAL A 384 9.14 -15.98 -14.37
CA VAL A 384 10.21 -15.11 -13.84
C VAL A 384 11.52 -15.26 -14.61
N ALA A 385 11.90 -16.48 -15.00
CA ALA A 385 13.08 -16.73 -15.82
C ALA A 385 13.00 -16.04 -17.19
N ASN A 386 11.83 -16.10 -17.85
CA ASN A 386 11.58 -15.40 -19.11
C ASN A 386 11.66 -13.87 -18.95
N GLU A 387 11.09 -13.32 -17.88
CA GLU A 387 11.16 -11.88 -17.59
C GLU A 387 12.60 -11.42 -17.35
N ARG A 388 13.38 -12.17 -16.58
CA ARG A 388 14.81 -11.90 -16.38
C ARG A 388 15.61 -11.96 -17.69
N ALA A 389 15.34 -12.95 -18.55
CA ALA A 389 16.00 -13.09 -19.85
C ALA A 389 15.66 -11.93 -20.82
N ARG A 390 14.43 -11.41 -20.79
CA ARG A 390 13.99 -10.28 -21.62
C ARG A 390 14.36 -8.92 -21.06
N SER A 391 14.69 -8.85 -19.77
CA SER A 391 14.92 -7.61 -19.02
C SER A 391 15.82 -6.58 -19.74
N PRO A 392 16.99 -6.95 -20.33
CA PRO A 392 17.83 -5.97 -21.04
C PRO A 392 17.16 -5.32 -22.27
N ALA A 393 16.26 -6.02 -22.96
CA ALA A 393 15.54 -5.49 -24.13
C ALA A 393 14.38 -4.54 -23.72
N LEU A 394 13.85 -4.72 -22.52
CA LEU A 394 12.77 -3.91 -21.93
C LEU A 394 13.29 -2.70 -21.12
N ASP A 395 14.58 -2.38 -21.26
CA ASP A 395 15.32 -1.39 -20.46
C ASP A 395 15.17 -1.66 -18.95
N GLY A 396 15.31 -2.92 -18.57
CA GLY A 396 15.30 -3.37 -17.18
C GLY A 396 16.25 -2.56 -16.32
N ARG A 397 15.76 -2.03 -15.20
CA ARG A 397 16.52 -1.19 -14.29
C ARG A 397 16.23 -1.52 -12.83
N SER A 398 17.27 -1.45 -12.01
CA SER A 398 17.21 -1.66 -10.57
C SER A 398 18.02 -0.60 -9.83
N VAL A 399 18.08 -0.67 -8.50
CA VAL A 399 19.02 0.13 -7.69
C VAL A 399 20.48 -0.15 -8.06
N PHE A 400 20.77 -1.30 -8.69
CA PHE A 400 22.11 -1.71 -9.14
C PHE A 400 22.51 -1.17 -10.52
N GLY A 401 21.60 -0.50 -11.24
CA GLY A 401 21.83 0.07 -12.57
C GLY A 401 20.93 -0.51 -13.66
N TRP A 402 21.36 -0.42 -14.92
CA TRP A 402 20.69 -1.03 -16.06
C TRP A 402 21.14 -2.47 -16.27
N GLU A 403 20.20 -3.34 -16.63
CA GLU A 403 20.46 -4.77 -16.78
C GLU A 403 21.33 -5.09 -18.00
N ALA A 404 21.31 -4.24 -19.03
CA ALA A 404 22.24 -4.31 -20.15
C ALA A 404 23.70 -4.13 -19.71
N ASP A 405 23.97 -3.15 -18.83
CA ASP A 405 25.31 -2.87 -18.30
C ASP A 405 25.81 -4.01 -17.41
N LEU A 406 24.92 -4.55 -16.56
CA LEU A 406 25.25 -5.68 -15.68
C LEU A 406 25.55 -6.95 -16.49
N ALA A 407 24.71 -7.28 -17.49
CA ALA A 407 24.94 -8.41 -18.38
C ALA A 407 26.21 -8.26 -19.23
N ALA A 408 26.62 -7.04 -19.58
CA ALA A 408 27.90 -6.77 -20.25
C ALA A 408 29.09 -7.03 -19.32
N ARG A 409 29.02 -6.60 -18.05
CA ARG A 409 30.08 -6.83 -17.05
C ARG A 409 30.29 -8.32 -16.77
N ASP A 410 29.22 -9.08 -16.53
CA ASP A 410 29.29 -10.53 -16.27
C ASP A 410 29.95 -11.31 -17.41
N ARG A 411 29.84 -10.84 -18.66
CA ARG A 411 30.49 -11.43 -19.84
C ARG A 411 31.98 -11.13 -19.92
N ILE A 412 32.44 -10.04 -19.31
CA ILE A 412 33.85 -9.66 -19.24
C ILE A 412 34.53 -10.44 -18.11
N THR A 413 33.88 -10.63 -16.96
CA THR A 413 34.45 -11.36 -15.80
C THR A 413 34.47 -12.88 -15.97
N LYS A 414 33.80 -13.43 -17.00
CA LYS A 414 33.78 -14.86 -17.35
C LYS A 414 34.68 -15.21 -18.54
N ARG A 415 35.53 -14.28 -18.96
CA ARG A 415 36.59 -14.45 -19.96
C ARG A 415 37.95 -14.24 -19.31
#